data_AF-A0A3G9K476-F1
#
_entry.id   AF-A0A3G9K476-F1
#
_cell.length_a   1.000
_cell.length_b   1.000
_cell.length_c   1.000
_cell.angle_alpha   90.00
_cell.angle_beta   90.00
_cell.angle_gamma   90.00
#
_symmetry.space_group_name_H-M   'P 1'
#
loop_
_entity.id
_entity.type
_entity.pdbx_description
1 polymer ?
#
loop_
_entity_poly.entity_id
_entity_poly.type
_entity_poly.pdbx_seq_one_letter_code
_entity_poly.pdbx_strand_id
1 'polypeptide(L)'
;MTDPDNSSEFNPLGKLISVLVLLAAALYFTGWIYRWAYFSFFHLEVTTLSLPNESFYFAAFQTFFGDLWAIPRKILFLLVIIGATVITFAGQRWLIKYLKRLPIALSKSQAKIVNFLSSLLNEFIIVIFVLMALFWLATWQAKDDAWKDAVNETSSLPIVTIVMPQDASLGRKFNNPLESRSTKTNLPNFRIIGDLQSYKRLLDNELNDISNPDKPRIWRLLLKGNGYSYIFPALPKKEAKSTFPVVMVYERDNGVQLTILNSSMSQP
;
A
#
# COMPACT_ATOMS: atom_id res chain seq x y z
N MET A 1 15.72 -17.43 59.01
CA MET A 1 16.12 -17.45 57.59
C MET A 1 14.84 -17.27 56.78
N THR A 2 14.58 -16.06 56.34
CA THR A 2 13.38 -15.67 55.58
C THR A 2 13.68 -15.85 54.10
N ASP A 3 12.97 -16.78 53.45
CA ASP A 3 12.85 -16.84 51.99
C ASP A 3 12.29 -15.50 51.49
N PRO A 4 12.84 -14.88 50.44
CA PRO A 4 12.18 -13.78 49.78
C PRO A 4 11.05 -14.36 48.94
N ASP A 5 9.83 -14.12 49.42
CA ASP A 5 8.57 -14.28 48.70
C ASP A 5 8.63 -13.43 47.42
N ASN A 6 9.07 -14.04 46.31
CA ASN A 6 8.98 -13.43 44.99
C ASN A 6 7.57 -13.65 44.45
N SER A 7 6.58 -13.08 45.14
CA SER A 7 5.26 -12.93 44.60
C SER A 7 5.35 -11.87 43.50
N SER A 8 5.19 -12.30 42.25
CA SER A 8 5.08 -11.36 41.13
C SER A 8 3.89 -10.46 41.40
N GLU A 9 4.16 -9.22 41.82
CA GLU A 9 3.13 -8.24 42.18
C GLU A 9 2.17 -8.11 40.99
N PHE A 10 0.90 -8.47 41.20
CA PHE A 10 -0.10 -8.48 40.14
C PHE A 10 -0.34 -7.04 39.69
N ASN A 11 0.30 -6.62 38.59
CA ASN A 11 0.16 -5.30 38.00
C ASN A 11 -0.72 -5.35 36.73
N PRO A 12 -2.05 -5.28 36.86
CA PRO A 12 -2.97 -5.36 35.74
C PRO A 12 -2.87 -4.14 34.81
N LEU A 13 -2.54 -2.96 35.36
CA LEU A 13 -2.36 -1.72 34.59
C LEU A 13 -1.14 -1.82 33.66
N GLY A 14 -0.02 -2.33 34.16
CA GLY A 14 1.17 -2.56 33.35
C GLY A 14 0.92 -3.55 32.21
N LYS A 15 0.17 -4.63 32.46
CA LYS A 15 -0.24 -5.59 31.42
C LYS A 15 -1.16 -4.93 30.38
N LEU A 16 -2.14 -4.15 30.82
CA LEU A 16 -3.07 -3.45 29.93
C LEU A 16 -2.33 -2.45 29.02
N ILE A 17 -1.41 -1.65 29.58
CA ILE A 17 -0.57 -0.71 28.81
C ILE A 17 0.27 -1.48 27.78
N SER A 18 0.90 -2.59 28.19
CA SER A 18 1.69 -3.42 27.27
C SER A 18 0.86 -3.95 26.10
N VAL A 19 -0.38 -4.39 26.35
CA VAL A 19 -1.29 -4.86 25.29
C VAL A 19 -1.69 -3.71 24.38
N LEU A 20 -2.00 -2.53 24.93
CA LEU A 20 -2.36 -1.36 24.12
C LEU A 20 -1.21 -0.90 23.23
N VAL A 21 0.02 -0.87 23.74
CA VAL A 21 1.21 -0.51 22.95
C VAL A 21 1.41 -1.50 21.81
N LEU A 22 1.30 -2.80 22.09
CA LEU A 22 1.43 -3.84 21.08
C LEU A 22 0.31 -3.74 20.02
N LEU A 23 -0.93 -3.47 20.45
CA LEU A 23 -2.05 -3.25 19.55
C LEU A 23 -1.83 -2.01 18.66
N ALA A 24 -1.39 -0.90 19.23
CA ALA A 24 -1.11 0.31 18.47
C ALA A 24 0.01 0.09 17.45
N ALA A 25 1.07 -0.62 17.82
CA ALA A 25 2.15 -0.97 16.90
C ALA A 25 1.67 -1.89 15.77
N ALA A 26 0.86 -2.90 16.10
CA ALA A 26 0.29 -3.81 15.11
C ALA A 26 -0.64 -3.07 14.13
N LEU A 27 -1.52 -2.21 14.64
CA LEU A 27 -2.42 -1.39 13.81
C LEU A 27 -1.63 -0.44 12.91
N TYR A 28 -0.62 0.25 13.45
CA TYR A 28 0.22 1.14 12.64
C TYR A 28 0.94 0.37 11.53
N PHE A 29 1.51 -0.79 11.84
CA PHE A 29 2.13 -1.67 10.84
C PHE A 29 1.14 -2.11 9.76
N THR A 30 -0.06 -2.58 10.15
CA THR A 30 -1.13 -2.95 9.20
C THR A 30 -1.53 -1.77 8.31
N GLY A 31 -1.71 -0.58 8.90
CA GLY A 31 -2.03 0.65 8.19
C GLY A 31 -0.96 1.05 7.18
N TRP A 32 0.32 0.92 7.56
CA TRP A 32 1.46 1.16 6.70
C TRP A 32 1.46 0.23 5.49
N ILE A 33 1.31 -1.08 5.70
CA ILE A 33 1.24 -2.05 4.60
C ILE A 33 0.03 -1.79 3.71
N TYR A 34 -1.13 -1.46 4.29
CA TYR A 34 -2.32 -1.12 3.52
C TYR A 34 -2.04 0.07 2.59
N ARG A 35 -1.53 1.18 3.13
CA ARG A 35 -1.25 2.41 2.37
C ARG A 35 -0.19 2.17 1.29
N TRP A 36 0.86 1.43 1.63
CA TRP A 36 1.89 1.03 0.69
C TRP A 36 1.29 0.23 -0.48
N ALA A 37 0.50 -0.80 -0.20
CA ALA A 37 -0.12 -1.62 -1.25
C ALA A 37 -1.16 -0.85 -2.07
N TYR A 38 -1.96 0.01 -1.44
CA TYR A 38 -2.98 0.83 -2.10
C TYR A 38 -2.34 1.85 -3.05
N PHE A 39 -1.36 2.63 -2.59
CA PHE A 39 -0.72 3.64 -3.44
C PHE A 39 0.23 3.03 -4.46
N SER A 40 0.89 1.91 -4.14
CA SER A 40 1.69 1.17 -5.11
C SER A 40 0.84 0.65 -6.26
N PHE A 41 -0.46 0.35 -6.04
CA PHE A 41 -1.39 0.04 -7.14
C PHE A 41 -1.42 1.21 -8.14
N PHE A 42 -1.49 2.44 -7.64
CA PHE A 42 -1.43 3.68 -8.41
C PHE A 42 -0.02 4.13 -8.84
N HIS A 43 1.01 3.30 -8.65
CA HIS A 43 2.42 3.63 -8.91
C HIS A 43 2.94 4.86 -8.14
N LEU A 44 2.33 5.12 -6.98
CA LEU A 44 2.77 6.13 -6.04
C LEU A 44 3.51 5.47 -4.88
N GLU A 45 4.69 5.99 -4.57
CA GLU A 45 5.43 5.56 -3.39
C GLU A 45 4.91 6.29 -2.16
N VAL A 46 4.40 5.54 -1.18
CA VAL A 46 3.81 6.11 0.04
C VAL A 46 4.76 7.05 0.80
N THR A 47 6.07 6.80 0.72
CA THR A 47 7.12 7.62 1.34
C THR A 47 7.28 9.00 0.71
N THR A 48 6.80 9.18 -0.53
CA THR A 48 6.79 10.49 -1.22
C THR A 48 5.52 11.28 -0.95
N LEU A 49 4.51 10.66 -0.34
CA LEU A 49 3.22 11.28 -0.06
C LEU A 49 3.22 11.85 1.36
N SER A 50 2.75 13.09 1.50
CA SER A 50 2.56 13.74 2.79
C SER A 50 1.24 13.30 3.43
N LEU A 51 1.25 12.12 4.06
CA LEU A 51 0.08 11.56 4.73
C LEU A 51 0.15 11.79 6.25
N PRO A 52 -0.95 12.20 6.90
CA PRO A 52 -0.98 12.33 8.36
C PRO A 52 -0.90 10.96 9.03
N ASN A 53 -0.27 10.89 10.21
CA ASN A 53 -0.02 9.63 10.92
C ASN A 53 -1.32 8.90 11.30
N GLU A 54 -2.38 9.66 11.61
CA GLU A 54 -3.71 9.17 11.96
C GLU A 54 -4.32 8.35 10.82
N SER A 55 -3.98 8.71 9.58
CA SER A 55 -4.50 8.06 8.37
C SER A 55 -4.06 6.61 8.20
N PHE A 56 -2.98 6.20 8.87
CA PHE A 56 -2.50 4.82 8.91
C PHE A 56 -3.36 3.97 9.85
N TYR A 57 -3.76 4.51 11.00
CA TYR A 57 -4.69 3.81 11.90
C TYR A 57 -6.06 3.60 11.24
N PHE A 58 -6.59 4.61 10.55
CA PHE A 58 -7.84 4.46 9.79
C PHE A 58 -7.75 3.39 8.70
N ALA A 59 -6.62 3.33 7.97
CA ALA A 59 -6.37 2.27 6.99
C ALA A 59 -6.33 0.86 7.62
N ALA A 60 -5.77 0.75 8.83
CA ALA A 60 -5.80 -0.51 9.58
C ALA A 60 -7.23 -0.91 9.98
N PHE A 61 -8.04 0.04 10.45
CA PHE A 61 -9.47 -0.21 10.73
C PHE A 61 -10.22 -0.68 9.48
N GLN A 62 -9.98 -0.04 8.33
CA GLN A 62 -10.56 -0.46 7.06
C GLN A 62 -10.13 -1.89 6.66
N THR A 63 -8.89 -2.28 6.97
CA THR A 63 -8.39 -3.65 6.76
C THR A 63 -9.23 -4.69 7.50
N PHE A 64 -9.61 -4.43 8.76
CA PHE A 64 -10.35 -5.40 9.55
C PHE A 64 -11.87 -5.30 9.37
N PHE A 65 -12.41 -4.09 9.20
CA PHE A 65 -13.84 -3.82 9.28
C PHE A 65 -14.47 -3.20 8.02
N GLY A 66 -13.68 -2.87 7.00
CA GLY A 66 -14.16 -2.12 5.82
C GLY A 66 -15.09 -2.89 4.89
N ASP A 67 -14.86 -4.20 4.70
CA ASP A 67 -15.70 -5.04 3.85
C ASP A 67 -16.24 -6.24 4.64
N LEU A 68 -17.52 -6.14 5.03
CA LEU A 68 -18.21 -7.17 5.80
C LEU A 68 -18.35 -8.49 5.02
N TRP A 69 -18.45 -8.41 3.69
CA TRP A 69 -18.55 -9.60 2.84
C TRP A 69 -17.21 -10.34 2.70
N ALA A 70 -16.10 -9.64 2.94
CA ALA A 70 -14.78 -10.25 2.97
C ALA A 70 -14.45 -10.97 4.29
N ILE A 71 -15.27 -10.79 5.35
CA ILE A 71 -15.03 -11.39 6.68
C ILE A 71 -14.84 -12.92 6.63
N PRO A 72 -15.68 -13.71 5.92
CA PRO A 72 -15.50 -15.17 5.87
C PRO A 72 -14.15 -15.57 5.28
N ARG A 73 -13.68 -14.87 4.25
CA ARG A 73 -12.37 -15.10 3.62
C ARG A 73 -11.23 -14.78 4.59
N LYS A 74 -11.35 -13.69 5.35
CA LYS A 74 -10.37 -13.30 6.38
C LYS A 74 -10.31 -14.32 7.52
N ILE A 75 -11.46 -14.84 7.97
CA ILE A 75 -11.54 -15.90 8.98
C ILE A 75 -10.87 -17.18 8.46
N LEU A 76 -11.21 -17.61 7.23
CA LEU A 76 -10.59 -18.79 6.63
C LEU A 76 -9.06 -18.64 6.54
N PHE A 77 -8.57 -17.48 6.13
CA PHE A 77 -7.14 -17.21 6.05
C PHE A 77 -6.47 -17.25 7.44
N LEU A 78 -7.09 -16.67 8.47
CA LEU A 78 -6.60 -16.76 9.84
C LEU A 78 -6.52 -18.21 10.33
N LEU A 79 -7.52 -19.04 10.01
CA LEU A 79 -7.50 -20.47 10.32
C LEU A 79 -6.35 -21.19 9.62
N VAL A 80 -6.06 -20.86 8.36
CA VAL A 80 -4.92 -21.40 7.62
C VAL A 80 -3.60 -21.00 8.28
N ILE A 81 -3.44 -19.74 8.70
CA ILE A 81 -2.23 -19.29 9.40
C ILE A 81 -2.08 -19.98 10.75
N ILE A 82 -3.16 -20.14 11.52
CA ILE A 82 -3.15 -20.87 12.78
C ILE A 82 -2.75 -22.33 12.54
N GLY A 83 -3.35 -22.98 11.53
CA GLY A 83 -3.01 -24.34 11.14
C GLY A 83 -1.54 -24.48 10.74
N ALA A 84 -1.02 -23.56 9.92
CA ALA A 84 0.39 -23.53 9.53
C ALA A 84 1.31 -23.38 10.76
N THR A 85 0.95 -22.51 11.71
CA THR A 85 1.70 -22.31 12.96
C THR A 85 1.73 -23.60 13.79
N VAL A 86 0.59 -24.27 13.94
CA VAL A 86 0.50 -25.56 14.67
C VAL A 86 1.34 -26.64 13.99
N ILE A 87 1.32 -26.71 12.65
CA ILE A 87 2.14 -27.64 11.87
C ILE A 87 3.63 -27.34 12.07
N THR A 88 4.04 -26.07 12.07
CA THR A 88 5.43 -25.68 12.35
C THR A 88 5.88 -26.15 13.73
N PHE A 89 5.06 -25.96 14.76
CA PHE A 89 5.36 -26.46 16.11
C PHE A 89 5.38 -27.99 16.19
N ALA A 90 4.50 -28.69 15.47
CA ALA A 90 4.52 -30.15 15.38
C ALA A 90 5.82 -30.66 14.73
N GLY A 91 6.25 -30.01 13.64
CA GLY A 91 7.52 -30.29 12.97
C GLY A 91 8.74 -30.04 13.87
N GLN A 92 8.75 -28.95 14.61
CA GLN A 92 9.82 -28.66 15.59
C GLN A 92 9.88 -29.72 16.69
N ARG A 93 8.73 -30.15 17.23
CA ARG A 93 8.67 -31.24 18.23
C ARG A 93 9.17 -32.56 17.65
N TRP A 94 8.83 -32.86 16.40
CA TRP A 94 9.31 -34.05 15.71
C TRP A 94 10.84 -34.01 15.51
N LEU A 95 11.38 -32.88 15.07
CA LEU A 95 12.82 -32.66 14.90
C LEU A 95 13.57 -32.82 16.23
N ILE A 96 13.05 -32.26 17.33
CA ILE A 96 13.64 -32.42 18.66
C ILE A 96 13.67 -33.90 19.09
N LYS A 97 12.60 -34.66 18.84
CA LYS A 97 12.58 -36.11 19.12
C LYS A 97 13.64 -36.86 18.33
N TYR A 98 13.88 -36.47 17.08
CA TYR A 98 14.90 -37.07 16.23
C TYR A 98 16.31 -36.72 16.72
N LEU A 99 16.57 -35.45 17.03
CA LEU A 99 17.86 -34.97 17.53
C LEU A 99 18.23 -35.59 18.89
N LYS A 100 17.25 -35.87 19.76
CA LYS A 100 17.48 -36.58 21.04
C LYS A 100 17.95 -38.02 20.88
N ARG A 101 17.85 -38.62 19.68
CA ARG A 101 18.40 -39.95 19.40
C ARG A 101 19.91 -39.91 19.14
N LEU A 102 20.48 -38.72 18.93
CA LEU A 102 21.93 -38.56 18.80
C LEU A 102 22.56 -38.58 20.20
N PRO A 103 23.70 -39.27 20.39
CA PRO A 103 24.36 -39.41 21.67
C PRO A 103 25.16 -38.14 22.02
N ILE A 104 24.47 -37.01 22.20
CA ILE A 104 25.07 -35.71 22.52
C ILE A 104 24.84 -35.43 24.01
N ALA A 105 25.88 -35.53 24.83
CA ALA A 105 25.84 -35.18 26.24
C ALA A 105 26.03 -33.67 26.43
N LEU A 106 24.95 -32.96 26.77
CA LEU A 106 24.99 -31.52 27.09
C LEU A 106 25.27 -31.31 28.57
N SER A 107 26.16 -30.36 28.89
CA SER A 107 26.33 -29.89 30.27
C SER A 107 25.07 -29.13 30.75
N LYS A 108 24.88 -29.02 32.08
CA LYS A 108 23.74 -28.28 32.67
C LYS A 108 23.64 -26.82 32.19
N SER A 109 24.77 -26.17 31.97
CA SER A 109 24.83 -24.79 31.45
C SER A 109 24.36 -24.72 29.99
N GLN A 110 24.85 -25.63 29.15
CA GLN A 110 24.44 -25.72 27.74
C GLN A 110 22.95 -26.04 27.60
N ALA A 111 22.40 -26.90 28.47
CA ALA A 111 20.96 -27.20 28.47
C ALA A 111 20.10 -25.95 28.80
N LYS A 112 20.55 -25.08 29.71
CA LYS A 112 19.86 -23.82 30.03
C LYS A 112 19.86 -22.87 28.83
N ILE A 113 20.99 -22.75 28.13
CA ILE A 113 21.13 -21.94 26.91
C ILE A 113 20.21 -22.47 25.79
N VAL A 114 20.20 -23.79 25.56
CA VAL A 114 19.34 -24.41 24.53
C VAL A 114 17.86 -24.20 24.83
N ASN A 115 17.45 -24.30 26.10
CA ASN A 115 16.07 -24.02 26.50
C ASN A 115 15.68 -22.56 26.26
N PHE A 116 16.58 -21.62 26.57
CA PHE A 116 16.37 -20.20 26.27
C PHE A 116 16.26 -19.94 24.76
N LEU A 117 17.17 -20.46 23.94
CA LEU A 117 17.12 -20.32 22.48
C LEU A 117 15.84 -20.94 21.90
N SER A 118 15.40 -22.08 22.42
CA SER A 118 14.15 -22.72 22.01
C SER A 118 12.93 -21.84 22.33
N SER A 119 12.91 -21.21 23.52
CA SER A 119 11.85 -20.26 23.90
C SER A 119 11.82 -19.05 22.97
N LEU A 120 12.98 -18.45 22.71
CA LEU A 120 13.10 -17.30 21.81
C LEU A 120 12.69 -17.65 20.38
N LEU A 121 13.09 -18.83 19.88
CA LEU A 121 12.67 -19.31 18.57
C LEU A 121 11.15 -19.47 18.48
N ASN A 122 10.49 -19.99 19.54
CA ASN A 122 9.04 -20.14 19.56
C ASN A 122 8.33 -18.79 19.48
N GLU A 123 8.78 -17.81 20.27
CA GLU A 123 8.26 -16.45 20.22
C GLU A 123 8.48 -15.82 18.84
N PHE A 124 9.67 -16.00 18.27
CA PHE A 124 9.99 -15.49 16.93
C PHE A 124 9.13 -16.09 15.83
N ILE A 125 8.87 -17.41 15.88
CA ILE A 125 7.95 -18.09 14.96
C ILE A 125 6.56 -17.47 15.06
N ILE A 126 6.02 -17.29 16.26
CA ILE A 126 4.71 -16.68 16.47
C ILE A 126 4.68 -15.27 15.87
N VAL A 127 5.68 -14.44 16.17
CA VAL A 127 5.77 -13.06 15.65
C VAL A 127 5.81 -13.06 14.12
N ILE A 128 6.59 -13.93 13.48
CA ILE A 128 6.62 -14.03 12.01
C ILE A 128 5.24 -14.38 11.44
N PHE A 129 4.56 -15.38 11.98
CA PHE A 129 3.25 -15.78 11.48
C PHE A 129 2.20 -14.68 11.68
N VAL A 130 2.24 -13.97 12.81
CA VAL A 130 1.38 -12.81 13.06
C VAL A 130 1.66 -11.70 12.05
N LEU A 131 2.92 -11.30 11.85
CA LEU A 131 3.29 -10.27 10.89
C LEU A 131 2.91 -10.67 9.46
N MET A 132 3.11 -11.93 9.09
CA MET A 132 2.70 -12.47 7.79
C MET A 132 1.19 -12.39 7.61
N ALA A 133 0.40 -12.74 8.63
CA ALA A 133 -1.05 -12.61 8.58
C ALA A 133 -1.48 -11.15 8.37
N LEU A 134 -0.93 -10.23 9.17
CA LEU A 134 -1.21 -8.80 9.06
C LEU A 134 -0.82 -8.26 7.68
N PHE A 135 0.34 -8.67 7.16
CA PHE A 135 0.83 -8.24 5.85
C PHE A 135 -0.12 -8.65 4.72
N TRP A 136 -0.52 -9.93 4.67
CA TRP A 136 -1.39 -10.43 3.61
C TRP A 136 -2.80 -9.88 3.71
N LEU A 137 -3.37 -9.77 4.91
CA LEU A 137 -4.68 -9.17 5.13
C LEU A 137 -4.72 -7.71 4.67
N ALA A 138 -3.72 -6.90 5.06
CA ALA A 138 -3.60 -5.52 4.64
C ALA A 138 -3.43 -5.39 3.13
N THR A 139 -2.56 -6.19 2.53
CA THR A 139 -2.27 -6.15 1.09
C THR A 139 -3.50 -6.51 0.25
N TRP A 140 -4.25 -7.53 0.66
CA TRP A 140 -5.45 -7.94 -0.07
C TRP A 140 -6.56 -6.90 0.04
N GLN A 141 -6.84 -6.39 1.25
CA GLN A 141 -7.83 -5.33 1.40
C GLN A 141 -7.45 -4.10 0.58
N ALA A 142 -6.20 -3.63 0.68
CA ALA A 142 -5.72 -2.47 -0.04
C ALA A 142 -5.88 -2.60 -1.56
N LYS A 143 -5.60 -3.78 -2.11
CA LYS A 143 -5.79 -4.06 -3.55
C LYS A 143 -7.26 -4.10 -3.94
N ASP A 144 -8.11 -4.70 -3.11
CA ASP A 144 -9.55 -4.75 -3.39
C ASP A 144 -10.16 -3.34 -3.36
N ASP A 145 -9.76 -2.50 -2.41
CA ASP A 145 -10.22 -1.12 -2.31
C ASP A 145 -9.65 -0.25 -3.46
N ALA A 146 -8.37 -0.40 -3.80
CA ALA A 146 -7.78 0.27 -4.96
C ALA A 146 -8.49 -0.11 -6.28
N TRP A 147 -8.88 -1.38 -6.45
CA TRP A 147 -9.68 -1.81 -7.59
C TRP A 147 -11.08 -1.19 -7.61
N LYS A 148 -11.74 -1.11 -6.44
CA LYS A 148 -13.05 -0.45 -6.32
C LYS A 148 -12.94 1.02 -6.74
N ASP A 149 -11.90 1.72 -6.30
CA ASP A 149 -11.67 3.12 -6.62
C ASP A 149 -11.16 3.37 -8.05
N ALA A 150 -10.47 2.40 -8.64
CA ALA A 150 -9.94 2.54 -9.99
C ALA A 150 -11.00 2.34 -11.08
N VAL A 151 -12.03 1.51 -10.84
CA VAL A 151 -13.05 1.16 -11.83
C VAL A 151 -14.23 2.11 -11.73
N ASN A 152 -14.64 2.69 -12.86
CA ASN A 152 -15.63 3.77 -12.90
C ASN A 152 -16.99 3.40 -12.27
N GLU A 153 -17.46 2.17 -12.50
CA GLU A 153 -18.75 1.69 -11.98
C GLU A 153 -18.79 1.58 -10.46
N THR A 154 -17.65 1.27 -9.83
CA THR A 154 -17.54 1.02 -8.39
C THR A 154 -16.88 2.16 -7.62
N SER A 155 -16.27 3.11 -8.32
CA SER A 155 -15.42 4.13 -7.72
C SER A 155 -16.22 5.19 -6.99
N SER A 156 -15.83 5.42 -5.74
CA SER A 156 -16.35 6.48 -4.88
C SER A 156 -15.55 7.78 -4.96
N LEU A 157 -14.40 7.77 -5.64
CA LEU A 157 -13.51 8.93 -5.75
C LEU A 157 -14.17 10.05 -6.56
N PRO A 158 -13.98 11.33 -6.19
CA PRO A 158 -14.66 12.43 -6.85
C PRO A 158 -14.18 12.61 -8.28
N ILE A 159 -15.12 12.86 -9.18
CA ILE A 159 -14.85 13.30 -10.55
C ILE A 159 -14.31 14.72 -10.49
N VAL A 160 -13.23 14.99 -11.21
CA VAL A 160 -12.52 16.26 -11.11
C VAL A 160 -12.40 16.94 -12.48
N THR A 161 -12.39 18.25 -12.46
CA THR A 161 -12.01 19.09 -13.60
C THR A 161 -10.95 20.06 -13.12
N ILE A 162 -9.79 20.04 -13.76
CA ILE A 162 -8.69 20.97 -13.46
C ILE A 162 -8.69 22.03 -14.55
N VAL A 163 -8.85 23.28 -14.16
CA VAL A 163 -8.74 24.43 -15.04
C VAL A 163 -7.36 25.04 -14.85
N MET A 164 -6.57 25.07 -15.91
CA MET A 164 -5.20 25.60 -15.91
C MET A 164 -5.11 26.78 -16.88
N PRO A 165 -4.16 27.71 -16.68
CA PRO A 165 -3.97 28.79 -17.63
C PRO A 165 -3.52 28.25 -18.99
N GLN A 166 -3.76 29.02 -20.06
CA GLN A 166 -3.44 28.58 -21.42
C GLN A 166 -1.97 28.25 -21.61
N ASP A 167 -1.06 28.78 -20.80
CA ASP A 167 0.38 28.53 -20.87
C ASP A 167 0.82 27.18 -20.24
N ALA A 168 -0.10 26.41 -19.64
CA ALA A 168 0.15 25.07 -19.10
C ALA A 168 0.34 23.97 -20.17
N SER A 169 0.99 22.86 -19.80
CA SER A 169 1.38 21.78 -20.73
C SER A 169 0.30 20.73 -21.01
N LEU A 170 -0.80 20.66 -20.24
CA LEU A 170 -1.94 19.77 -20.52
C LEU A 170 -3.21 20.59 -20.82
N GLY A 171 -4.11 20.03 -21.65
CA GLY A 171 -5.39 20.64 -21.98
C GLY A 171 -5.37 21.53 -23.23
N ARG A 172 -4.37 21.38 -24.10
CA ARG A 172 -4.26 22.11 -25.37
C ARG A 172 -4.49 21.19 -26.55
N LYS A 173 -5.36 21.58 -27.47
CA LYS A 173 -5.40 21.02 -28.83
C LYS A 173 -4.15 21.48 -29.59
N PHE A 174 -3.08 20.69 -29.56
CA PHE A 174 -1.89 20.96 -30.36
C PHE A 174 -1.75 19.92 -31.45
N ASN A 175 -1.88 20.37 -32.71
CA ASN A 175 -1.61 19.52 -33.86
C ASN A 175 -0.16 19.00 -33.90
N ASN A 176 0.78 19.62 -33.17
CA ASN A 176 2.08 19.04 -32.86
C ASN A 176 2.81 19.82 -31.73
N PRO A 177 2.88 19.31 -30.47
CA PRO A 177 3.46 20.04 -29.34
C PRO A 177 4.98 20.30 -29.47
N LEU A 178 5.65 19.56 -30.35
CA LEU A 178 7.10 19.65 -30.55
C LEU A 178 7.50 20.54 -31.73
N GLU A 179 6.57 20.90 -32.63
CA GLU A 179 6.86 21.76 -33.79
C GLU A 179 6.97 23.24 -33.43
N SER A 180 6.55 23.65 -32.24
CA SER A 180 6.62 25.05 -31.80
C SER A 180 8.04 25.54 -31.48
N ARG A 181 9.09 24.82 -31.90
CA ARG A 181 10.49 25.23 -31.72
C ARG A 181 10.94 26.30 -32.74
N SER A 182 10.16 26.64 -33.77
CA SER A 182 10.68 27.48 -34.85
C SER A 182 9.70 28.48 -35.47
N THR A 183 9.09 29.36 -34.67
CA THR A 183 8.75 30.71 -35.15
C THR A 183 8.87 31.71 -34.00
N LYS A 184 9.52 32.83 -34.29
CA LYS A 184 10.11 33.79 -33.34
C LYS A 184 9.11 34.60 -32.49
N THR A 185 7.84 34.17 -32.38
CA THR A 185 6.78 34.97 -31.72
C THR A 185 5.69 34.18 -30.97
N ASN A 186 5.74 32.85 -30.84
CA ASN A 186 4.77 32.12 -29.99
C ASN A 186 5.36 30.80 -29.44
N LEU A 187 6.47 30.86 -28.70
CA LEU A 187 7.04 29.67 -28.06
C LEU A 187 6.30 29.33 -26.75
N PRO A 188 5.83 28.09 -26.55
CA PRO A 188 5.47 27.59 -25.24
C PRO A 188 6.72 27.53 -24.35
N ASN A 189 6.70 28.24 -23.23
CA ASN A 189 7.81 28.31 -22.27
C ASN A 189 8.00 27.06 -21.39
N PHE A 190 7.54 25.88 -21.82
CA PHE A 190 7.71 24.65 -21.04
C PHE A 190 8.69 23.69 -21.69
N ARG A 191 9.45 22.98 -20.86
CA ARG A 191 10.43 21.97 -21.27
C ARG A 191 9.94 20.61 -20.81
N ILE A 192 9.93 19.63 -21.73
CA ILE A 192 9.60 18.24 -21.41
C ILE A 192 10.91 17.48 -21.23
N ILE A 193 11.02 16.71 -20.15
CA ILE A 193 12.12 15.77 -19.88
C ILE A 193 11.45 14.47 -19.42
N GLY A 194 11.82 13.32 -20.01
CA GLY A 194 11.23 12.01 -19.69
C GLY A 194 10.55 11.33 -20.88
N ASP A 195 9.57 10.45 -20.60
CA ASP A 195 8.87 9.66 -21.62
C ASP A 195 7.87 10.50 -22.43
N LEU A 196 8.27 10.81 -23.67
CA LEU A 196 7.46 11.55 -24.63
C LEU A 196 6.17 10.81 -25.03
N GLN A 197 6.17 9.47 -25.04
CA GLN A 197 4.99 8.70 -25.48
C GLN A 197 3.86 8.80 -24.46
N SER A 198 4.17 8.75 -23.16
CA SER A 198 3.19 9.01 -22.10
C SER A 198 2.52 10.36 -22.25
N TYR A 199 3.29 11.41 -22.56
CA TYR A 199 2.75 12.74 -22.80
C TYR A 199 1.85 12.77 -24.05
N LYS A 200 2.29 12.18 -25.17
CA LYS A 200 1.49 12.09 -26.41
C LYS A 200 0.20 11.32 -26.24
N ARG A 201 0.16 10.29 -25.39
CA ARG A 201 -1.07 9.53 -25.11
C ARG A 201 -2.10 10.33 -24.34
N LEU A 202 -1.67 11.30 -23.54
CA LEU A 202 -2.56 12.18 -22.78
C LEU A 202 -3.07 13.35 -23.61
N LEU A 203 -2.26 13.83 -24.56
CA LEU A 203 -2.71 14.81 -25.54
C LEU A 203 -3.91 14.29 -26.33
N ASP A 204 -4.92 15.16 -26.50
CA ASP A 204 -6.23 14.90 -27.10
C ASP A 204 -7.16 13.96 -26.28
N ASN A 205 -6.70 13.55 -25.10
CA ASN A 205 -7.35 12.61 -24.20
C ASN A 205 -7.53 13.19 -22.78
N GLU A 206 -7.41 14.50 -22.63
CA GLU A 206 -7.42 15.23 -21.35
C GLU A 206 -8.83 15.43 -20.80
N LEU A 207 -9.85 15.41 -21.66
CA LEU A 207 -11.23 15.63 -21.27
C LEU A 207 -11.96 14.30 -21.01
N ASN A 208 -13.01 14.39 -20.20
CA ASN A 208 -13.92 13.27 -20.06
C ASN A 208 -14.60 12.99 -21.40
N ASP A 209 -14.67 11.73 -21.77
CA ASP A 209 -15.30 11.28 -23.01
C ASP A 209 -16.21 10.11 -22.70
N ILE A 210 -17.51 10.34 -22.85
CA ILE A 210 -18.58 9.35 -22.68
C ILE A 210 -19.25 8.98 -24.00
N SER A 211 -18.68 9.42 -25.13
CA SER A 211 -19.25 9.14 -26.47
C SER A 211 -19.25 7.65 -26.79
N ASN A 212 -18.29 6.90 -26.23
CA ASN A 212 -18.24 5.45 -26.27
C ASN A 212 -18.67 4.85 -24.92
N PRO A 213 -19.88 4.25 -24.82
CA PRO A 213 -20.37 3.64 -23.58
C PRO A 213 -19.51 2.49 -23.06
N ASP A 214 -18.76 1.81 -23.92
CA ASP A 214 -17.91 0.67 -23.53
C ASP A 214 -16.54 1.10 -22.98
N LYS A 215 -16.15 2.36 -23.24
CA LYS A 215 -14.86 2.92 -22.85
C LYS A 215 -14.99 4.37 -22.39
N PRO A 216 -15.84 4.68 -21.40
CA PRO A 216 -15.90 6.02 -20.85
C PRO A 216 -14.56 6.40 -20.24
N ARG A 217 -14.10 7.62 -20.53
CA ARG A 217 -12.95 8.23 -19.89
C ARG A 217 -13.45 9.25 -18.88
N ILE A 218 -13.21 8.99 -17.60
CA ILE A 218 -13.60 9.87 -16.50
C ILE A 218 -12.40 10.09 -15.60
N TRP A 219 -11.98 11.34 -15.45
CA TRP A 219 -10.88 11.72 -14.56
C TRP A 219 -11.35 11.80 -13.11
N ARG A 220 -10.63 11.13 -12.22
CA ARG A 220 -10.92 11.10 -10.78
C ARG A 220 -9.73 11.57 -9.96
N LEU A 221 -10.03 12.18 -8.82
CA LEU A 221 -9.03 12.64 -7.86
C LEU A 221 -8.69 11.50 -6.89
N LEU A 222 -7.43 11.09 -6.89
CA LEU A 222 -6.89 10.07 -5.99
C LEU A 222 -6.50 10.66 -4.64
N LEU A 223 -5.77 11.78 -4.67
CA LEU A 223 -5.25 12.43 -3.47
C LEU A 223 -5.04 13.92 -3.74
N LYS A 224 -5.30 14.76 -2.73
CA LYS A 224 -4.92 16.17 -2.74
C LYS A 224 -4.22 16.51 -1.43
N GLY A 225 -3.04 17.13 -1.51
CA GLY A 225 -2.26 17.50 -0.33
C GLY A 225 -1.00 18.28 -0.70
N ASN A 226 -0.58 19.21 0.17
CA ASN A 226 0.66 19.99 0.02
C ASN A 226 0.83 20.69 -1.35
N GLY A 227 -0.27 21.18 -1.93
CA GLY A 227 -0.27 21.85 -3.24
C GLY A 227 -0.27 20.91 -4.45
N TYR A 228 -0.26 19.59 -4.23
CA TYR A 228 -0.34 18.58 -5.27
C TYR A 228 -1.74 17.99 -5.38
N SER A 229 -2.20 17.80 -6.61
CA SER A 229 -3.41 17.04 -6.95
C SER A 229 -3.02 15.84 -7.81
N TYR A 230 -3.30 14.64 -7.33
CA TYR A 230 -3.04 13.38 -8.02
C TYR A 230 -4.34 12.93 -8.66
N ILE A 231 -4.39 12.91 -9.99
CA ILE A 231 -5.57 12.51 -10.76
C ILE A 231 -5.22 11.35 -11.69
N PHE A 232 -6.22 10.56 -12.05
CA PHE A 232 -6.06 9.46 -13.00
C PHE A 232 -7.35 9.24 -13.79
N PRO A 233 -7.28 8.70 -15.01
CA PRO A 233 -8.45 8.27 -15.74
C PRO A 233 -8.94 6.94 -15.16
N ALA A 234 -10.19 6.93 -14.67
CA ALA A 234 -10.84 5.72 -14.17
C ALA A 234 -10.94 4.68 -15.29
N LEU A 235 -10.78 3.41 -14.91
CA LEU A 235 -10.91 2.29 -15.82
C LEU A 235 -12.40 2.06 -16.13
N PRO A 236 -12.77 1.81 -17.39
CA PRO A 236 -14.16 1.53 -17.73
C PRO A 236 -14.64 0.22 -17.10
N LYS A 237 -13.76 -0.78 -17.04
CA LYS A 237 -14.01 -2.10 -16.44
C LYS A 237 -12.72 -2.68 -15.87
N LYS A 238 -12.86 -3.66 -14.97
CA LYS A 238 -11.75 -4.38 -14.36
C LYS A 238 -11.09 -5.32 -15.38
N GLU A 239 -9.90 -4.98 -15.86
CA GLU A 239 -9.10 -5.87 -16.74
C GLU A 239 -7.66 -6.04 -16.22
N ALA A 240 -7.13 -7.25 -16.33
CA ALA A 240 -5.84 -7.62 -15.74
C ALA A 240 -4.62 -6.90 -16.35
N LYS A 241 -4.75 -6.30 -17.54
CA LYS A 241 -3.67 -5.56 -18.25
C LYS A 241 -3.92 -4.05 -18.32
N SER A 242 -4.91 -3.54 -17.60
CA SER A 242 -5.18 -2.11 -17.59
C SER A 242 -4.04 -1.36 -16.92
N THR A 243 -3.59 -0.29 -17.59
CA THR A 243 -2.66 0.70 -17.02
C THR A 243 -3.41 2.01 -16.87
N PHE A 244 -3.14 2.73 -15.79
CA PHE A 244 -3.69 4.06 -15.53
C PHE A 244 -2.51 5.02 -15.34
N PRO A 245 -2.34 6.04 -16.21
CA PRO A 245 -1.38 7.09 -15.92
C PRO A 245 -1.90 7.92 -14.73
N VAL A 246 -1.04 8.18 -13.76
CA VAL A 246 -1.33 9.13 -12.69
C VAL A 246 -0.70 10.46 -13.08
N VAL A 247 -1.52 11.51 -13.16
CA VAL A 247 -1.08 12.87 -13.42
C VAL A 247 -1.04 13.61 -12.11
N MET A 248 0.15 14.08 -11.75
CA MET A 248 0.38 14.96 -10.62
C MET A 248 0.38 16.40 -11.13
N VAL A 249 -0.55 17.20 -10.62
CA VAL A 249 -0.67 18.62 -10.88
C VAL A 249 -0.21 19.39 -9.66
N TYR A 250 0.77 20.26 -9.85
CA TYR A 250 1.29 21.11 -8.80
C TYR A 250 1.00 22.58 -9.13
N GLU A 251 0.24 23.23 -8.26
CA GLU A 251 -0.13 24.63 -8.37
C GLU A 251 0.93 25.50 -7.68
N ARG A 252 1.65 26.34 -8.44
CA ARG A 252 2.52 27.41 -7.92
C ARG A 252 2.00 28.78 -8.35
N ASP A 253 2.38 29.79 -7.57
CA ASP A 253 2.10 31.21 -7.85
C ASP A 253 2.58 31.66 -9.24
N ASN A 254 3.62 31.02 -9.80
CA ASN A 254 4.25 31.38 -11.08
C ASN A 254 4.07 30.32 -12.20
N GLY A 255 3.11 29.41 -12.07
CA GLY A 255 2.78 28.44 -13.13
C GLY A 255 2.44 27.03 -12.62
N VAL A 256 1.98 26.19 -13.54
CA VAL A 256 1.58 24.81 -13.22
C VAL A 256 2.68 23.83 -13.64
N GLN A 257 3.14 23.00 -12.70
CA GLN A 257 4.03 21.88 -13.01
C GLN A 257 3.22 20.59 -13.11
N LEU A 258 3.49 19.82 -14.16
CA LEU A 258 2.80 18.58 -14.47
C LEU A 258 3.81 17.43 -14.51
N THR A 259 3.53 16.38 -13.74
CA THR A 259 4.33 15.14 -13.73
C THR A 259 3.42 13.97 -14.04
N ILE A 260 3.76 13.19 -15.06
CA ILE A 260 3.00 12.01 -15.48
C ILE A 260 3.76 10.78 -15.02
N LEU A 261 3.13 9.98 -14.16
CA LEU A 261 3.64 8.71 -13.71
C LEU A 261 2.93 7.61 -14.49
N ASN A 262 3.69 6.84 -15.25
CA ASN A 262 3.17 5.75 -16.06
C ASN A 262 3.94 4.45 -15.75
N SER A 263 3.22 3.34 -15.77
CA SER A 263 3.73 2.01 -15.48
C SER A 263 4.05 1.18 -16.71
N SER A 264 3.76 1.68 -17.92
CA SER A 264 4.12 0.96 -19.14
C SER A 264 5.64 0.84 -19.22
N MET A 265 6.15 -0.39 -19.10
CA MET A 265 7.57 -0.67 -19.37
C MET A 265 7.93 -0.10 -20.74
N SER A 266 9.06 0.59 -20.83
CA SER A 266 9.64 0.97 -22.12
C SER A 266 9.80 -0.31 -22.93
N GLN A 267 8.99 -0.49 -23.98
CA GLN A 267 9.31 -1.51 -24.95
C GLN A 267 10.70 -1.18 -25.50
N PRO A 268 11.64 -2.14 -25.49
CA PRO A 268 13.01 -1.92 -25.95
C PRO A 268 13.06 -1.48 -27.41
#